data_AF-A0A4P7BDB9-F1
#
_entry.id   AF-A0A4P7BDB9-F1
#
_cell.length_a   1.000
_cell.length_b   1.000
_cell.length_c   1.000
_cell.angle_alpha   90.00
_cell.angle_beta   90.00
_cell.angle_gamma   90.00
#
_symmetry.space_group_name_H-M   'P 1'
#
loop_
_entity.id
_entity.type
_entity.pdbx_description
1 polymer ?
#
loop_
_entity_poly.entity_id
_entity_poly.type
_entity_poly.pdbx_seq_one_letter_code
_entity_poly.pdbx_strand_id
1 'polypeptide(L)' 'MDNLEQHVEDFLFGTGLQLGDYYIERTPFSEMLCYRNAEGREFDLPISNEELATAVFTRLKALNVRIVNLG' A
#
# COMPACT_ATOMS: atom_id res chain seq x y z
N MET A 1 11.89 9.33 16.02
CA MET A 1 11.41 9.18 14.62
C MET A 1 10.49 7.96 14.49
N ASP A 2 9.90 7.49 15.61
CA ASP A 2 9.42 6.12 15.78
C ASP A 2 7.90 5.96 15.62
N ASN A 3 7.17 7.07 15.43
CA ASN A 3 5.70 7.05 15.40
C ASN A 3 5.14 6.74 14.00
N LEU A 4 5.76 7.26 12.94
CA LEU A 4 5.27 7.09 11.57
C LEU A 4 5.42 5.66 11.07
N GLU A 5 6.55 5.01 11.36
CA GLU A 5 6.76 3.61 10.97
C GLU A 5 5.74 2.68 11.64
N GLN A 6 5.49 2.88 12.93
CA GLN A 6 4.48 2.11 13.64
C GLN A 6 3.07 2.38 13.10
N HIS A 7 2.76 3.63 12.73
CA HIS A 7 1.49 3.97 12.10
C HIS A 7 1.34 3.33 10.72
N VAL A 8 2.41 3.23 9.93
CA VAL A 8 2.42 2.54 8.63
C VAL A 8 2.18 1.04 8.81
N GLU A 9 2.83 0.40 9.77
CA GLU A 9 2.64 -1.04 10.03
C GLU A 9 1.22 -1.33 10.53
N ASP A 10 0.67 -0.48 11.42
CA ASP A 10 -0.72 -0.59 11.87
C ASP A 10 -1.72 -0.35 10.73
N PHE A 11 -1.47 0.65 9.89
CA PHE A 11 -2.28 0.94 8.72
C PHE A 11 -2.30 -0.22 7.71
N LEU A 12 -1.14 -0.86 7.47
CA LEU A 12 -1.02 -1.95 6.50
C LEU A 12 -1.45 -3.31 7.06
N PHE A 13 -1.17 -3.61 8.32
CA PHE A 13 -1.31 -4.97 8.86
C PHE A 13 -2.25 -5.06 10.06
N GLY A 14 -2.69 -3.92 10.63
CA GLY A 14 -3.60 -3.88 11.78
C GLY A 14 -5.01 -4.41 11.49
N THR A 15 -5.42 -4.47 10.22
CA THR A 15 -6.71 -5.01 9.77
C THR A 15 -6.68 -6.51 9.46
N GLY A 16 -5.53 -7.17 9.60
CA GLY A 16 -5.34 -8.58 9.28
C GLY A 16 -5.01 -8.87 7.81
N LEU A 17 -4.86 -7.84 6.98
CA LEU A 17 -4.29 -7.95 5.64
C LEU A 17 -2.80 -8.29 5.71
N GLN A 18 -2.31 -8.99 4.69
CA GLN A 18 -0.91 -9.39 4.57
C GLN A 18 -0.26 -8.68 3.38
N LEU A 19 1.08 -8.66 3.34
CA LEU A 19 1.82 -8.06 2.23
C LEU A 19 1.38 -8.60 0.85
N GLY A 20 1.06 -9.89 0.77
CA GLY A 20 0.61 -10.54 -0.47
C GLY A 20 -0.76 -10.07 -0.96
N ASP A 21 -1.54 -9.42 -0.10
CA ASP A 21 -2.83 -8.84 -0.46
C ASP A 21 -2.67 -7.45 -1.10
N TYR A 22 -1.51 -6.81 -0.92
CA TYR A 22 -1.23 -5.48 -1.46
C TYR A 22 -0.55 -5.54 -2.83
N TYR A 23 -0.92 -4.58 -3.68
CA TYR A 23 -0.21 -4.29 -4.91
C TYR A 23 -0.29 -2.80 -5.25
N ILE A 24 0.70 -2.31 -5.98
CA ILE A 24 0.73 -0.93 -6.46
C ILE A 24 0.41 -0.95 -7.95
N GLU A 25 -0.63 -0.24 -8.35
CA GLU A 25 -0.87 0.11 -9.75
C GLU A 25 -0.05 1.34 -10.10
N ARG A 26 0.80 1.21 -11.12
CA ARG A 26 1.64 2.30 -11.61
C ARG A 26 1.23 2.66 -13.02
N THR A 27 0.76 3.88 -13.18
CA THR A 27 0.60 4.52 -14.48
C THR A 27 1.82 5.41 -14.76
N PRO A 28 1.98 5.95 -15.99
CA PRO A 28 3.06 6.90 -16.29
C PRO A 28 3.02 8.19 -15.45
N PHE A 29 1.86 8.52 -14.86
CA PHE A 29 1.64 9.80 -14.17
C PHE A 29 1.39 9.65 -12.66
N SER A 30 0.92 8.48 -12.20
CA SER A 30 0.51 8.25 -10.81
C SER A 30 0.72 6.80 -10.37
N GLU A 31 0.94 6.63 -9.07
CA GLU A 31 0.92 5.34 -8.37
C GLU A 31 -0.31 5.27 -7.47
N MET A 32 -1.01 4.13 -7.47
CA MET A 32 -2.18 3.87 -6.65
C MET A 32 -1.96 2.60 -5.85
N LEU A 33 -2.27 2.63 -4.55
CA LEU A 33 -2.23 1.46 -3.70
C LEU A 33 -3.56 0.73 -3.79
N CYS A 34 -3.49 -0.56 -4.06
CA CYS A 34 -4.65 -1.43 -4.11
C CYS A 34 -4.42 -2.61 -3.16
N TYR A 35 -5.52 -3.17 -2.66
CA TYR A 35 -5.47 -4.38 -1.84
C TYR A 35 -6.58 -5.35 -2.24
N ARG A 36 -6.31 -6.62 -2.00
CA ARG A 36 -7.26 -7.71 -2.20
C ARG A 36 -7.81 -8.16 -0.85
N ASN A 37 -9.13 -8.19 -0.70
CA ASN A 37 -9.75 -8.71 0.50
C ASN A 37 -9.77 -10.26 0.51
N ALA A 38 -10.17 -10.87 1.62
CA ALA A 38 -10.27 -12.32 1.76
C ALA A 38 -11.25 -13.00 0.77
N GLU A 39 -12.19 -12.24 0.18
CA GLU A 39 -13.11 -12.72 -0.85
C GLU A 39 -12.49 -12.67 -2.26
N GLY A 40 -11.24 -12.22 -2.39
CA GLY A 40 -10.54 -12.06 -3.65
C GLY A 40 -10.92 -10.80 -4.43
N ARG A 41 -11.68 -9.87 -3.81
CA ARG A 41 -12.09 -8.60 -4.42
C ARG A 41 -11.00 -7.56 -4.24
N GLU A 42 -10.75 -6.82 -5.30
CA GLU A 42 -9.72 -5.77 -5.36
C GLU A 42 -10.36 -4.40 -5.08
N PHE A 43 -9.69 -3.60 -4.26
CA PHE A 43 -10.13 -2.27 -3.87
C PHE A 43 -8.96 -1.29 -3.89
N ASP A 44 -9.28 -0.07 -4.28
CA ASP A 44 -8.37 1.06 -4.19
C ASP A 44 -8.28 1.58 -2.76
N LEU A 45 -7.07 1.86 -2.30
CA LEU A 45 -6.81 2.40 -0.97
C LEU A 45 -6.33 3.86 -1.08
N PRO A 46 -7.25 4.84 -1.05
CA PRO A 46 -6.87 6.24 -1.08
C PRO A 46 -6.22 6.64 0.25
N ILE A 47 -5.03 7.24 0.18
CA ILE A 47 -4.33 7.79 1.34
C ILE A 47 -4.30 9.32 1.21
N SER A 48 -5.11 10.02 2.00
CA SER A 48 -5.24 11.48 1.92
C SER A 48 -4.06 12.26 2.51
N ASN A 49 -3.23 11.63 3.34
CA ASN A 49 -2.07 12.26 3.96
C ASN A 49 -0.81 11.94 3.14
N GLU A 50 -0.18 12.96 2.57
CA GLU A 50 0.99 12.82 1.69
C GLU A 50 2.21 12.19 2.39
N GLU A 51 2.47 12.53 3.65
CA GLU A 51 3.57 11.95 4.43
C GLU A 51 3.32 10.45 4.68
N LEU A 52 2.09 10.09 5.05
CA LEU A 52 1.70 8.70 5.25
C LEU A 52 1.75 7.91 3.94
N ALA A 53 1.23 8.48 2.85
CA ALA A 53 1.25 7.84 1.54
C ALA A 53 2.69 7.53 1.11
N THR A 54 3.57 8.52 1.21
CA THR A 54 4.99 8.36 0.88
C THR A 54 5.65 7.27 1.73
N ALA A 55 5.38 7.24 3.04
CA ALA A 55 5.92 6.24 3.95
C ALA A 55 5.38 4.83 3.66
N VAL A 56 4.07 4.70 3.39
CA VAL A 56 3.43 3.44 3.00
C VAL A 56 4.02 2.90 1.70
N PHE A 57 4.10 3.72 0.64
CA PHE A 57 4.67 3.29 -0.64
C PHE A 57 6.13 2.89 -0.48
N THR A 58 6.92 3.65 0.29
CA THR A 58 8.32 3.33 0.57
C THR A 58 8.45 1.99 1.28
N ARG A 59 7.63 1.77 2.31
CA ARG A 59 7.60 0.52 3.08
C ARG A 59 7.21 -0.68 2.22
N LEU A 60 6.11 -0.57 1.47
CA LEU A 60 5.66 -1.65 0.59
C LEU A 60 6.69 -1.98 -0.50
N LYS A 61 7.33 -0.98 -1.10
CA LYS A 61 8.42 -1.19 -2.08
C LYS A 61 9.62 -1.87 -1.42
N ALA A 62 10.01 -1.47 -0.20
CA ALA A 62 11.09 -2.13 0.55
C ALA A 62 10.78 -3.60 0.86
N LEU A 63 9.50 -3.93 1.06
CA LEU A 63 9.01 -5.29 1.27
C LEU A 63 8.83 -6.09 -0.04
N ASN A 64 9.17 -5.53 -1.21
CA ASN A 64 8.96 -6.15 -2.52
C ASN A 64 7.48 -6.44 -2.83
N VAL A 65 6.59 -5.49 -2.49
CA VAL A 65 5.18 -5.53 -2.92
C VAL A 65 5.08 -5.70 -4.44
N ARG A 66 4.02 -6.36 -4.90
CA ARG A 66 3.72 -6.48 -6.32
C ARG A 66 3.43 -5.11 -6.93
N ILE A 67 4.10 -4.75 -8.03
CA ILE A 67 3.83 -3.52 -8.81
C ILE A 67 3.29 -3.92 -10.18
N VAL A 68 2.11 -3.43 -10.53
CA VAL A 68 1.42 -3.66 -11.81
C VAL A 68 1.52 -2.39 -12.64
N ASN A 69 2.18 -2.44 -13.80
CA ASN A 69 2.26 -1.28 -14.68
C ASN A 69 1.04 -1.26 -15.61
N LEU A 70 0.26 -0.19 -15.55
CA LEU A 70 -0.87 0.09 -16.43
C LEU A 70 -0.39 1.09 -17.50
N GLY A 71 -0.40 0.66 -18.76
CA GLY A 71 0.13 1.41 -19.92
C GLY A 71 -0.96 1.99 -20.80
#